data_AF-S4XDH6-F1
#
_entry.id   AF-S4XDH6-F1
#
_cell.length_a   1.000
_cell.length_b   1.000
_cell.length_c   1.000
_cell.angle_alpha   90.00
_cell.angle_beta   90.00
_cell.angle_gamma   90.00
#
_symmetry.space_group_name_H-M   'P 1'
#
loop_
_entity.id
_entity.type
_entity.pdbx_description
1 polymer ?
#
loop_
_entity_poly.entity_id
_entity_poly.type
_entity_poly.pdbx_seq_one_letter_code
_entity_poly.pdbx_strand_id
1 'polypeptide(L)' 'MSAGAVCMLVLFIVVIWGGLVFAALSLRGKVDEESGDLGTLPGTTDAELIIRGH' A
#
# COMPACT_ATOMS: atom_id res chain seq x y z
N MET A 1 23.38 24.91 -10.37
CA MET A 1 22.50 24.46 -9.27
C MET A 1 23.17 24.78 -7.94
N SER A 2 22.45 25.33 -6.98
CA SER A 2 22.99 25.54 -5.63
C SER A 2 23.02 24.22 -4.86
N ALA A 3 23.98 24.05 -3.95
CA ALA A 3 24.08 22.85 -3.11
C ALA A 3 22.78 22.59 -2.33
N GLY A 4 22.14 23.65 -1.83
CA GLY A 4 20.85 23.55 -1.14
C GLY A 4 19.73 22.95 -2.00
N ALA A 5 19.66 23.31 -3.29
CA ALA A 5 18.68 22.73 -4.21
C ALA A 5 18.89 21.23 -4.43
N VAL A 6 20.16 20.79 -4.51
CA VAL A 6 20.51 19.37 -4.64
C VAL A 6 20.15 18.60 -3.37
N CYS A 7 20.46 19.15 -2.18
CA CYS A 7 20.09 18.53 -0.91
C CYS A 7 18.58 18.34 -0.78
N MET A 8 17.79 19.37 -1.13
CA MET A 8 16.33 19.29 -1.08
C MET A 8 15.77 18.26 -2.07
N LEU A 9 16.35 18.17 -3.27
CA LEU A 9 15.97 17.16 -4.26
C LEU A 9 16.20 15.73 -3.73
N VAL A 10 17.36 15.48 -3.13
CA VAL A 10 17.69 14.16 -2.57
C VAL A 10 16.75 13.81 -1.41
N LEU A 11 16.48 14.75 -0.51
CA LEU A 11 15.54 14.54 0.59
C LEU A 11 14.14 14.20 0.07
N PHE A 12 13.66 14.93 -0.94
CA PHE A 12 12.37 14.65 -1.58
C PHE A 12 12.30 13.23 -2.15
N ILE A 13 13.35 12.80 -2.86
CA ILE A 13 13.44 11.44 -3.43
C ILE A 13 13.42 10.40 -2.31
N VAL A 14 14.24 10.57 -1.27
CA VAL A 14 14.34 9.62 -0.14
C VAL A 14 13.01 9.51 0.60
N VAL A 15 12.30 10.61 0.83
CA VAL A 15 11.02 10.59 1.55
C VAL A 15 9.94 9.87 0.73
N ILE A 16 9.80 10.20 -0.56
CA ILE A 16 8.77 9.59 -1.41
C ILE A 16 9.08 8.11 -1.65
N TRP A 17 10.28 7.82 -2.17
CA TRP A 17 10.64 6.45 -2.53
C TRP A 17 10.87 5.58 -1.31
N GLY A 18 11.48 6.11 -0.24
CA GLY A 18 11.65 5.40 1.01
C GLY A 18 10.30 5.08 1.66
N GLY A 19 9.38 6.03 1.70
CA GLY A 19 8.02 5.81 2.20
C GLY A 19 7.26 4.78 1.36
N LEU A 20 7.37 4.85 0.02
CA LEU A 20 6.73 3.91 -0.89
C LEU A 20 7.28 2.47 -0.73
N VAL A 21 8.60 2.31 -0.69
CA VAL A 21 9.24 0.99 -0.50
C VAL A 21 8.86 0.41 0.86
N PHE A 22 8.88 1.22 1.91
CA PHE A 22 8.47 0.78 3.24
C PHE A 22 7.00 0.35 3.27
N ALA A 23 6.09 1.13 2.69
CA ALA A 23 4.68 0.79 2.58
C ALA A 23 4.49 -0.52 1.80
N ALA A 24 5.14 -0.65 0.64
CA ALA A 24 5.07 -1.88 -0.17
C ALA A 24 5.55 -3.11 0.61
N LEU A 25 6.66 -3.00 1.34
CA LEU A 25 7.16 -4.09 2.19
C LEU A 25 6.21 -4.41 3.35
N SER A 26 5.57 -3.40 3.95
CA SER A 26 4.60 -3.57 5.04
C SER A 26 3.27 -4.20 4.58
N LEU A 27 2.90 -3.97 3.31
CA LEU A 27 1.75 -4.61 2.68
C LEU A 27 2.08 -6.02 2.18
N ARG A 28 3.36 -6.31 1.89
CA ARG A 28 3.80 -7.61 1.40
C ARG A 28 3.58 -8.69 2.48
N GLY A 29 2.56 -9.53 2.29
CA GLY A 29 2.24 -10.64 3.19
C GLY A 29 1.06 -10.39 4.13
N LYS A 30 0.36 -9.25 4.03
CA LYS A 30 -1.00 -9.15 4.55
C LYS A 30 -1.94 -9.75 3.51
N VAL A 31 -2.67 -10.80 3.89
CA VAL A 31 -3.75 -11.34 3.08
C VAL A 31 -4.90 -10.33 3.14
N ASP A 32 -5.44 -9.92 2.00
CA ASP A 32 -6.55 -8.93 1.95
C ASP A 32 -7.75 -9.42 2.81
N GLU A 33 -7.97 -10.73 2.87
CA GLU A 33 -9.01 -11.40 3.67
C GLU A 33 -8.78 -11.30 5.20
N GLU A 34 -7.55 -11.02 5.65
CA GLU A 34 -7.22 -10.87 7.08
C GLU A 34 -7.04 -9.41 7.51
N SER A 35 -7.15 -8.45 6.58
CA SER A 35 -6.81 -7.06 6.85
C SER A 35 -7.97 -6.09 6.56
N GLY A 36 -8.27 -5.25 7.56
CA GLY A 36 -9.36 -4.27 7.50
C GLY A 36 -10.71 -4.81 7.97
N ASP A 37 -11.66 -3.91 8.19
CA ASP A 37 -13.00 -4.22 8.74
C ASP A 37 -13.82 -5.13 7.82
N LEU A 38 -13.48 -5.17 6.52
CA LEU A 38 -14.17 -5.98 5.51
C LEU A 38 -13.64 -7.41 5.39
N GLY A 39 -12.46 -7.73 5.91
CA GLY A 39 -11.85 -9.07 5.77
C GLY A 39 -12.65 -10.17 6.49
N THR A 40 -13.29 -9.83 7.60
CA THR A 40 -14.09 -10.78 8.40
C THR A 40 -15.61 -10.66 8.17
N LEU A 41 -16.05 -9.78 7.26
CA LEU A 41 -17.48 -9.59 7.03
C LEU A 41 -18.08 -10.76 6.22
N PRO A 42 -19.30 -11.23 6.55
CA PRO A 42 -20.00 -12.18 5.70
C PRO A 42 -20.37 -11.55 4.35
N GLY A 43 -20.13 -12.24 3.24
CA GLY A 43 -20.46 -11.76 1.90
C GLY A 43 -19.40 -10.89 1.23
N THR A 44 -18.23 -10.70 1.85
CA THR A 44 -17.13 -9.88 1.33
C THR A 44 -15.88 -10.70 0.93
N THR A 45 -15.98 -12.04 0.99
CA THR A 45 -14.91 -12.91 0.48
C THR A 45 -14.90 -12.95 -1.05
N ASP A 46 -13.73 -13.19 -1.65
CA ASP A 46 -13.58 -13.28 -3.11
C ASP A 46 -14.54 -14.31 -3.73
N ALA A 47 -14.70 -15.46 -3.07
CA ALA A 47 -15.62 -16.51 -3.50
C ALA A 47 -17.09 -16.03 -3.54
N GLU A 48 -17.52 -15.24 -2.56
CA GLU A 48 -18.88 -14.72 -2.49
C GLU A 48 -19.14 -13.57 -3.48
N LEU A 49 -18.16 -12.69 -3.72
CA LEU A 49 -18.28 -11.60 -4.69
C LEU A 49 -18.36 -12.09 -6.13
N ILE A 50 -17.56 -13.10 -6.50
CA ILE A 50 -17.59 -13.68 -7.85
C ILE A 50 -18.97 -14.28 -8.16
N ILE A 51 -19.62 -14.90 -7.17
CA ILE A 51 -20.95 -15.52 -7.34
C ILE A 51 -22.06 -14.47 -7.46
N ARG A 52 -21.93 -13.30 -6.81
CA ARG A 52 -22.97 -12.27 -6.76
C ARG A 52 -22.87 -11.23 -7.89
N GLY A 53 -21.72 -11.16 -8.56
CA GLY A 53 -21.46 -10.25 -9.68
C GLY A 53 -21.93 -10.74 -11.06
N HIS A 54 -22.45 -11.98 -11.13
CA HIS A 54 -23.10 -12.57 -12.32
C HIS A 54 -24.62 -12.62 -12.14
#